data_AF-A0A1R1YNB2-F1
#
_entry.id   AF-A0A1R1YNB2-F1
#
_cell.length_a   1.000
_cell.length_b   1.000
_cell.length_c   1.000
_cell.angle_alpha   90.00
_cell.angle_beta   90.00
_cell.angle_gamma   90.00
#
_symmetry.space_group_name_H-M   'P 1'
#
loop_
_entity.id
_entity.type
_entity.pdbx_description
1 polymer ?
#
loop_
_entity_poly.entity_id
_entity_poly.type
_entity_poly.pdbx_seq_one_letter_code
_entity_poly.pdbx_strand_id
1 'polypeptide(L)'
;MIFGFISIIAAGTLPTLLLVFCLQLLIFKELISISTVANKERHLPWMRALNWYFLLITTNALYGKVFYKYAMRIRIEFLTEIIQFCTINHRFVNFALYVFGFVWFVASLRPNYYKYQFTQFSWTLMLLFFVVYQSHFMVDSILEGLFWFLIPVSFVIVNDIFAYIFGFFFGRHSLTRLSPKKTWEGFIGGAISTVVFAFMSLRSNIFNYAVCTPSSVFVQRDYILPVLAVNILKHFGYNISKVTLLPVQLHSIFLAMFASLIAPFGGFFASGVKRAFKIKDFGNTIPGHGGVTDRFDCQFIMAFFSYVYYSTFIKGTTISITSIMAVIVSKMTHQDQIQLYHSLGNHLSAIDSTSILTSSFEAVKTKLLHSIFLAMFASLIAPFGGFFASGVKRAFKIKDFGNTIPGHGGVTDRFDCQFIMAFFSYVYYSTFIKGTTISITSIMAVIVSKMTHQDQIQLYHSLGNHLSAIDSTSILTSSFEAIKTKLV
;
A
#
# COMPACT_ATOMS: atom_id res chain seq x y z
N MET A 1 -10.03 26.98 -3.78
CA MET A 1 -9.30 25.73 -3.53
C MET A 1 -10.00 24.83 -2.51
N ILE A 2 -10.23 25.29 -1.27
CA ILE A 2 -10.89 24.49 -0.22
C ILE A 2 -12.28 24.00 -0.65
N PHE A 3 -13.12 24.88 -1.19
CA PHE A 3 -14.44 24.49 -1.71
C PHE A 3 -14.34 23.38 -2.76
N GLY A 4 -13.45 23.52 -3.74
CA GLY A 4 -13.24 22.50 -4.77
C GLY A 4 -12.76 21.16 -4.20
N PHE A 5 -11.89 21.17 -3.19
CA PHE A 5 -11.46 19.95 -2.49
C PHE A 5 -12.64 19.25 -1.79
N ILE A 6 -13.45 20.01 -1.05
CA ILE A 6 -14.65 19.49 -0.38
C ILE A 6 -15.66 18.98 -1.40
N SER A 7 -15.88 19.67 -2.52
CA SER A 7 -16.77 19.22 -3.59
C SER A 7 -16.32 17.88 -4.21
N ILE A 8 -15.01 17.69 -4.42
CA ILE A 8 -14.47 16.43 -4.96
C ILE A 8 -14.70 15.28 -3.96
N ILE A 9 -14.45 15.52 -2.67
CA ILE A 9 -14.67 14.52 -1.62
C ILE A 9 -16.16 14.18 -1.52
N ALA A 10 -17.02 15.19 -1.54
CA ALA A 10 -18.47 15.01 -1.49
C ALA A 10 -19.02 14.24 -2.71
N ALA A 11 -18.36 14.34 -3.87
CA ALA A 11 -18.70 13.56 -5.06
C ALA A 11 -18.34 12.06 -4.93
N GLY A 12 -17.62 11.66 -3.88
CA GLY A 12 -17.41 10.27 -3.47
C GLY A 12 -16.02 9.72 -3.75
N THR A 13 -15.90 8.39 -3.71
CA THR A 13 -14.62 7.67 -3.74
C THR A 13 -13.87 7.84 -5.06
N LEU A 14 -14.53 7.65 -6.21
CA LEU A 14 -13.85 7.70 -7.52
C LEU A 14 -13.25 9.09 -7.83
N PRO A 15 -13.96 10.22 -7.67
CA PRO A 15 -13.36 11.55 -7.81
C PRO A 15 -12.17 11.79 -6.87
N THR A 16 -12.26 11.29 -5.63
CA THR A 16 -11.15 11.40 -4.66
C THR A 16 -9.92 10.59 -5.09
N LEU A 17 -10.11 9.39 -5.65
CA LEU A 17 -9.01 8.59 -6.21
C LEU A 17 -8.34 9.28 -7.41
N LEU A 18 -9.13 9.89 -8.29
CA LEU A 18 -8.62 10.66 -9.43
C LEU A 18 -7.85 11.90 -8.97
N LEU A 19 -8.29 12.56 -7.90
CA LEU A 19 -7.55 13.67 -7.28
C LEU A 19 -6.18 13.21 -6.78
N VAL A 20 -6.10 12.11 -6.02
CA VAL A 20 -4.81 11.57 -5.53
C VAL A 20 -3.90 11.21 -6.70
N PHE A 21 -4.43 10.57 -7.75
CA PHE A 21 -3.66 10.26 -8.95
C PHE A 21 -3.15 11.52 -9.66
N CYS A 22 -3.98 12.57 -9.80
CA CYS A 22 -3.57 13.84 -10.40
C CYS A 22 -2.46 14.53 -9.58
N LEU A 23 -2.62 14.59 -8.25
CA LEU A 23 -1.61 15.14 -7.34
C LEU A 23 -0.28 14.37 -7.46
N GLN A 24 -0.32 13.04 -7.53
CA GLN A 24 0.86 12.23 -7.77
C GLN A 24 1.58 12.62 -9.08
N LEU A 25 0.87 12.81 -10.19
CA LEU A 25 1.47 13.20 -11.46
C LEU A 25 2.13 14.59 -11.37
N LEU A 26 1.49 15.54 -10.69
CA LEU A 26 2.02 16.89 -10.49
C LEU A 26 3.28 16.89 -9.62
N ILE A 27 3.25 16.18 -8.49
CA ILE A 27 4.39 16.06 -7.58
C ILE A 27 5.56 15.37 -8.27
N PHE A 28 5.31 14.26 -8.98
CA PHE A 28 6.36 13.56 -9.72
C PHE A 28 6.98 14.47 -10.79
N LYS A 29 6.16 15.24 -11.52
CA LYS A 29 6.64 16.22 -12.52
C LYS A 29 7.53 17.29 -11.91
N GLU A 30 7.15 17.86 -10.77
CA GLU A 30 7.97 18.86 -10.05
C GLU A 30 9.30 18.25 -9.61
N LEU A 31 9.26 17.10 -8.94
CA LEU A 31 10.45 16.46 -8.38
C LEU A 31 11.42 15.93 -9.44
N ILE A 32 10.93 15.39 -10.56
CA ILE A 32 11.81 14.93 -11.65
C ILE A 32 12.48 16.12 -12.34
N SER A 33 11.80 17.27 -12.44
CA SER A 33 12.35 18.45 -13.12
C SER A 33 13.58 19.04 -12.42
N ILE A 34 13.74 18.81 -11.12
CA ILE A 34 14.87 19.33 -10.33
C ILE A 34 16.17 18.62 -10.65
N SER A 35 16.12 17.32 -10.93
CA SER A 35 17.32 16.55 -11.28
C SER A 35 17.68 16.69 -12.76
N THR A 36 16.75 17.13 -13.63
CA THR A 36 17.00 17.27 -15.07
C THR A 36 17.91 18.45 -15.40
N VAL A 37 18.93 18.20 -16.22
CA VAL A 37 19.83 19.22 -16.77
C VAL A 37 19.56 19.35 -18.27
N ALA A 38 18.89 20.44 -18.68
CA ALA A 38 18.40 20.63 -20.05
C ALA A 38 19.46 20.40 -21.14
N ASN A 39 20.69 20.89 -20.94
CA ASN A 39 21.77 20.72 -21.91
C ASN A 39 22.17 19.25 -22.11
N LYS A 40 22.17 18.43 -21.06
CA LYS A 40 22.49 17.00 -21.15
C LYS A 40 21.32 16.18 -21.68
N GLU A 41 20.09 16.60 -21.36
CA GLU A 41 18.87 15.92 -21.77
C GLU A 41 18.63 16.00 -23.29
N ARG A 42 19.03 17.10 -23.94
CA ARG A 42 18.97 17.23 -25.41
C ARG A 42 19.71 16.10 -26.15
N HIS A 43 20.76 15.55 -25.54
CA HIS A 43 21.52 14.43 -26.10
C HIS A 43 20.96 13.05 -25.71
N LEU A 44 19.85 13.00 -24.97
CA LEU A 44 19.25 11.79 -24.39
C LEU A 44 17.73 11.78 -24.61
N PRO A 45 17.24 11.55 -25.85
CA PRO A 45 15.84 11.74 -26.21
C PRO A 45 14.86 10.84 -25.43
N TRP A 46 15.32 9.66 -25.00
CA TRP A 46 14.47 8.66 -24.35
C TRP A 46 14.34 8.82 -22.84
N MET A 47 15.19 9.63 -22.19
CA MET A 47 15.25 9.66 -20.72
C MET A 47 13.94 10.17 -20.11
N ARG A 48 13.35 11.20 -20.72
CA ARG A 48 12.07 11.75 -20.27
C ARG A 48 10.94 10.75 -20.41
N ALA A 49 10.88 10.05 -21.55
CA ALA A 49 9.88 9.03 -21.82
C ALA A 49 9.98 7.87 -20.80
N LEU A 50 11.20 7.43 -20.50
CA LEU A 50 11.46 6.38 -19.51
C LEU A 50 10.98 6.77 -18.11
N ASN A 51 11.20 8.01 -17.68
CA ASN A 51 10.73 8.48 -16.36
C ASN A 51 9.21 8.40 -16.22
N TRP A 52 8.48 8.85 -17.24
CA TRP A 52 7.01 8.75 -17.28
C TRP A 52 6.52 7.31 -17.44
N TYR A 53 7.23 6.49 -18.21
CA TYR A 53 6.95 5.07 -18.38
C TYR A 53 6.98 4.32 -17.04
N PHE A 54 8.07 4.49 -16.27
CA PHE A 54 8.18 3.87 -14.95
C PHE A 54 7.12 4.38 -13.97
N LEU A 55 6.78 5.67 -14.00
CA LEU A 55 5.68 6.21 -13.19
C LEU A 55 4.37 5.48 -13.46
N LEU A 56 3.98 5.36 -14.74
CA LEU A 56 2.72 4.72 -15.13
C LEU A 56 2.68 3.24 -14.75
N ILE A 57 3.78 2.52 -14.93
CA ILE A 57 3.82 1.08 -14.63
C ILE A 57 3.84 0.80 -13.16
N THR A 58 4.60 1.55 -12.36
CA THR A 58 4.57 1.39 -10.90
C THR A 58 3.19 1.73 -10.34
N THR A 59 2.55 2.78 -10.87
CA THR A 59 1.16 3.13 -10.49
C THR A 59 0.20 2.00 -10.84
N ASN A 60 0.29 1.47 -12.06
CA ASN A 60 -0.52 0.33 -12.47
C ASN A 60 -0.28 -0.88 -11.58
N ALA A 61 0.98 -1.21 -11.29
CA ALA A 61 1.35 -2.36 -10.48
C ALA A 61 0.73 -2.32 -9.08
N LEU A 62 0.76 -1.15 -8.42
CA LEU A 62 0.29 -1.00 -7.05
C LEU A 62 -1.24 -0.93 -6.95
N TYR A 63 -1.88 -0.02 -7.70
CA TYR A 63 -3.32 0.24 -7.54
C TYR A 63 -4.10 0.34 -8.87
N GLY A 64 -3.53 -0.13 -9.99
CA GLY A 64 -4.20 -0.17 -11.30
C GLY A 64 -5.48 -1.03 -11.32
N LYS A 65 -5.51 -2.13 -10.55
CA LYS A 65 -6.72 -2.99 -10.42
C LYS A 65 -7.95 -2.23 -9.93
N VAL A 66 -7.75 -1.20 -9.10
CA VAL A 66 -8.82 -0.35 -8.60
C VAL A 66 -9.46 0.39 -9.76
N PHE A 67 -8.66 1.02 -10.62
CA PHE A 67 -9.15 1.71 -11.81
C PHE A 67 -9.78 0.76 -12.82
N TYR A 68 -9.23 -0.43 -13.02
CA TYR A 68 -9.82 -1.44 -13.90
C TYR A 68 -11.22 -1.85 -13.45
N LYS A 69 -11.43 -2.03 -12.13
CA LYS A 69 -12.75 -2.32 -11.57
C LYS A 69 -13.76 -1.21 -11.87
N TYR A 70 -13.37 0.05 -11.74
CA TYR A 70 -14.24 1.19 -12.07
C TYR A 70 -14.45 1.33 -13.59
N ALA A 71 -13.43 1.09 -14.40
CA ALA A 71 -13.54 1.12 -15.87
C ALA A 71 -14.49 0.05 -16.40
N MET A 72 -14.43 -1.18 -15.86
CA MET A 72 -15.37 -2.26 -16.21
C MET A 72 -16.82 -1.90 -15.85
N ARG A 73 -17.04 -1.10 -14.79
CA ARG A 73 -18.37 -0.60 -14.42
C ARG A 73 -18.95 0.36 -15.46
N ILE A 74 -18.09 1.11 -16.15
CA ILE A 74 -18.49 2.10 -17.18
C ILE A 74 -18.79 1.41 -18.53
N ARG A 75 -18.60 0.09 -18.66
CA ARG A 75 -18.94 -0.75 -19.83
C ARG A 75 -18.39 -0.21 -21.16
N ILE A 76 -17.10 0.09 -21.23
CA ILE A 76 -16.44 0.44 -22.50
C ILE A 76 -16.17 -0.86 -23.27
N GLU A 77 -17.13 -1.32 -24.08
CA GLU A 77 -17.17 -2.65 -24.72
C GLU A 77 -15.89 -3.02 -25.50
N PHE A 78 -15.23 -2.07 -26.17
CA PHE A 78 -14.00 -2.35 -26.93
C PHE A 78 -12.79 -2.70 -26.06
N LEU A 79 -12.75 -2.23 -24.81
CA LEU A 79 -11.59 -2.39 -23.92
C LEU A 79 -11.79 -3.50 -22.88
N THR A 80 -12.97 -4.10 -22.80
CA THR A 80 -13.32 -5.08 -21.75
C THR A 80 -12.41 -6.30 -21.77
N GLU A 81 -12.14 -6.88 -22.95
CA GLU A 81 -11.27 -8.06 -23.07
C GLU A 81 -9.83 -7.77 -22.63
N ILE A 82 -9.28 -6.63 -23.07
CA ILE A 82 -7.93 -6.19 -22.71
C ILE A 82 -7.84 -5.91 -21.20
N ILE A 83 -8.80 -5.17 -20.66
CA ILE A 83 -8.87 -4.85 -19.22
C ILE A 83 -9.02 -6.13 -18.40
N GLN A 84 -9.82 -7.10 -18.86
CA GLN A 84 -10.01 -8.38 -18.19
C GLN A 84 -8.72 -9.20 -18.19
N PHE A 85 -8.02 -9.29 -19.32
CA PHE A 85 -6.72 -9.94 -19.41
C PHE A 85 -5.70 -9.29 -18.45
N CYS A 86 -5.61 -7.96 -18.46
CA CYS A 86 -4.73 -7.20 -17.56
C CYS A 86 -5.10 -7.39 -16.08
N THR A 87 -6.40 -7.54 -15.76
CA THR A 87 -6.87 -7.73 -14.39
C THR A 87 -6.54 -9.13 -13.85
N ILE A 88 -6.76 -10.17 -14.67
CA ILE A 88 -6.48 -11.57 -14.32
C ILE A 88 -4.96 -11.79 -14.18
N ASN A 89 -4.20 -11.37 -15.19
CA ASN A 89 -2.76 -11.60 -15.27
C ASN A 89 -1.92 -10.43 -14.75
N HIS A 90 -2.49 -9.58 -13.88
CA HIS A 90 -1.91 -8.31 -13.45
C HIS A 90 -0.46 -8.40 -12.98
N ARG A 91 -0.11 -9.44 -12.20
CA ARG A 91 1.27 -9.63 -11.69
C ARG A 91 2.27 -9.83 -12.83
N PHE A 92 1.93 -10.72 -13.76
CA PHE A 92 2.79 -11.03 -14.90
C PHE A 92 2.86 -9.88 -15.89
N VAL A 93 1.73 -9.22 -16.20
CA VAL A 93 1.70 -8.06 -17.10
C VAL A 93 2.58 -6.93 -16.56
N ASN A 94 2.46 -6.58 -15.28
CA ASN A 94 3.30 -5.53 -14.69
C ASN A 94 4.77 -5.92 -14.60
N PHE A 95 5.06 -7.19 -14.33
CA PHE A 95 6.43 -7.70 -14.41
C PHE A 95 7.01 -7.54 -15.82
N ALA A 96 6.27 -7.95 -16.85
CA ALA A 96 6.72 -7.84 -18.24
C ALA A 96 6.93 -6.38 -18.66
N LEU A 97 6.03 -5.48 -18.27
CA LEU A 97 6.16 -4.04 -18.50
C LEU A 97 7.39 -3.47 -17.76
N TYR A 98 7.64 -3.86 -16.51
CA TYR A 98 8.83 -3.45 -15.78
C TYR A 98 10.12 -3.90 -16.49
N VAL A 99 10.18 -5.18 -16.90
CA VAL A 99 11.33 -5.74 -17.63
C VAL A 99 11.53 -5.01 -18.95
N PHE A 100 10.47 -4.72 -19.70
CA PHE A 100 10.56 -3.94 -20.93
C PHE A 100 11.17 -2.55 -20.67
N GLY A 101 10.70 -1.83 -19.65
CA GLY A 101 11.28 -0.54 -19.27
C GLY A 101 12.75 -0.62 -18.88
N PHE A 102 13.13 -1.67 -18.16
CA PHE A 102 14.51 -1.91 -17.76
C PHE A 102 15.40 -2.18 -18.99
N VAL A 103 14.98 -3.07 -19.88
CA VAL A 103 15.66 -3.37 -21.15
C VAL A 103 15.77 -2.11 -21.99
N TRP A 104 14.69 -1.32 -22.09
CA TRP A 104 14.67 -0.04 -22.80
C TRP A 104 15.66 0.97 -22.20
N PHE A 105 15.74 1.09 -20.87
CA PHE A 105 16.73 1.93 -20.21
C PHE A 105 18.16 1.49 -20.54
N VAL A 106 18.47 0.20 -20.42
CA VAL A 106 19.81 -0.34 -20.70
C VAL A 106 20.19 -0.15 -22.17
N ALA A 107 19.25 -0.39 -23.09
CA ALA A 107 19.45 -0.15 -24.53
C ALA A 107 19.64 1.34 -24.86
N SER A 108 19.14 2.25 -24.01
CA SER A 108 19.29 3.70 -24.19
C SER A 108 20.62 4.26 -23.69
N LEU A 109 21.49 3.43 -23.08
CA LEU A 109 22.76 3.88 -22.50
C LEU A 109 23.71 4.42 -23.59
N ARG A 110 24.22 5.65 -23.39
CA ARG A 110 25.16 6.31 -24.29
C ARG A 110 26.52 6.51 -23.63
N PRO A 111 27.62 6.32 -24.37
CA PRO A 111 28.96 6.62 -23.87
C PRO A 111 29.07 8.10 -23.47
N ASN A 112 29.94 8.40 -22.50
CA ASN A 112 30.14 9.73 -21.89
C ASN A 112 28.98 10.25 -21.02
N TYR A 113 27.80 9.64 -21.07
CA TYR A 113 26.63 10.05 -20.28
C TYR A 113 26.22 9.06 -19.18
N TYR A 114 26.91 7.92 -19.04
CA TYR A 114 26.56 6.87 -18.06
C TYR A 114 26.28 7.41 -16.67
N LYS A 115 27.19 8.20 -16.08
CA LYS A 115 27.00 8.77 -14.74
C LYS A 115 25.70 9.56 -14.62
N TYR A 116 25.40 10.41 -15.61
CA TYR A 116 24.16 11.16 -15.63
C TYR A 116 22.94 10.25 -15.78
N GLN A 117 22.96 9.28 -16.71
CA GLN A 117 21.85 8.35 -16.93
C GLN A 117 21.54 7.49 -15.70
N PHE A 118 22.56 6.97 -15.03
CA PHE A 118 22.38 6.21 -13.79
C PHE A 118 21.92 7.11 -12.63
N THR A 119 22.42 8.34 -12.50
CA THR A 119 21.90 9.29 -11.51
C THR A 119 20.43 9.62 -11.76
N GLN A 120 20.01 9.83 -13.01
CA GLN A 120 18.60 10.04 -13.36
C GLN A 120 17.75 8.81 -13.05
N PHE A 121 18.22 7.61 -13.42
CA PHE A 121 17.51 6.37 -13.14
C PHE A 121 17.35 6.12 -11.63
N SER A 122 18.40 6.32 -10.84
CA SER A 122 18.34 6.25 -9.37
C SER A 122 17.38 7.29 -8.79
N TRP A 123 17.37 8.52 -9.33
CA TRP A 123 16.42 9.55 -8.92
C TRP A 123 14.98 9.12 -9.21
N THR A 124 14.71 8.59 -10.40
CA THR A 124 13.39 8.06 -10.77
C THR A 124 12.96 6.94 -9.82
N LEU A 125 13.80 5.94 -9.56
CA LEU A 125 13.47 4.86 -8.61
C LEU A 125 13.18 5.39 -7.21
N MET A 126 13.97 6.35 -6.73
CA MET A 126 13.73 7.02 -5.45
C MET A 126 12.38 7.76 -5.45
N LEU A 127 12.03 8.49 -6.51
CA LEU A 127 10.74 9.18 -6.62
C LEU A 127 9.56 8.22 -6.70
N LEU A 128 9.70 7.07 -7.37
CA LEU A 128 8.64 6.06 -7.39
C LEU A 128 8.35 5.55 -5.97
N PHE A 129 9.40 5.35 -5.17
CA PHE A 129 9.26 4.96 -3.77
C PHE A 129 8.62 6.07 -2.91
N PHE A 130 9.06 7.32 -3.03
CA PHE A 130 8.54 8.41 -2.18
C PHE A 130 7.18 8.97 -2.62
N VAL A 131 6.82 8.87 -3.90
CA VAL A 131 5.57 9.45 -4.41
C VAL A 131 4.53 8.37 -4.68
N VAL A 132 4.88 7.33 -5.46
CA VAL A 132 3.90 6.34 -5.94
C VAL A 132 3.54 5.34 -4.85
N TYR A 133 4.54 4.83 -4.13
CA TYR A 133 4.29 3.90 -3.03
C TYR A 133 3.52 4.57 -1.87
N GLN A 134 3.78 5.84 -1.61
CA GLN A 134 3.04 6.61 -0.59
C GLN A 134 1.60 6.89 -1.03
N SER A 135 1.40 7.23 -2.31
CA SER A 135 0.05 7.42 -2.88
C SER A 135 -0.77 6.13 -2.90
N HIS A 136 -0.13 4.96 -3.07
CA HIS A 136 -0.80 3.67 -2.94
C HIS A 136 -1.46 3.50 -1.56
N PHE A 137 -0.79 3.88 -0.47
CA PHE A 137 -1.39 3.83 0.88
C PHE A 137 -2.53 4.82 1.08
N MET A 138 -2.47 6.00 0.44
CA MET A 138 -3.61 6.92 0.40
C MET A 138 -4.81 6.29 -0.31
N VAL A 139 -4.58 5.68 -1.48
CA VAL A 139 -5.62 4.99 -2.26
C VAL A 139 -6.24 3.85 -1.45
N ASP A 140 -5.44 3.02 -0.80
CA ASP A 140 -5.96 1.92 0.02
C ASP A 140 -6.76 2.44 1.22
N SER A 141 -6.32 3.52 1.86
CA SER A 141 -7.07 4.17 2.94
C SER A 141 -8.42 4.71 2.45
N ILE A 142 -8.48 5.31 1.26
CA ILE A 142 -9.72 5.80 0.64
C ILE A 142 -10.70 4.65 0.35
N LEU A 143 -10.20 3.49 -0.06
CA LEU A 143 -11.03 2.31 -0.38
C LEU A 143 -11.63 1.67 0.88
N GLU A 144 -10.93 1.74 2.00
CA GLU A 144 -11.43 1.28 3.31
C GLU A 144 -12.46 2.25 3.92
N GLY A 145 -12.34 3.54 3.57
CA GLY A 145 -13.36 4.55 3.85
C GLY A 145 -12.78 5.96 3.80
N LEU A 146 -13.54 6.92 3.28
CA LEU A 146 -13.10 8.32 3.17
C LEU A 146 -12.66 8.92 4.52
N PHE A 147 -13.26 8.48 5.63
CA PHE A 147 -12.85 8.85 6.98
C PHE A 147 -11.36 8.60 7.26
N TRP A 148 -10.84 7.41 6.89
CA TRP A 148 -9.46 7.01 7.14
C TRP A 148 -8.44 7.75 6.29
N PHE A 149 -8.89 8.44 5.24
CA PHE A 149 -8.11 9.37 4.45
C PHE A 149 -8.19 10.81 5.01
N LEU A 150 -9.40 11.30 5.28
CA LEU A 150 -9.64 12.71 5.62
C LEU A 150 -9.14 13.09 7.01
N ILE A 151 -9.33 12.22 8.00
CA ILE A 151 -8.94 12.53 9.39
C ILE A 151 -7.42 12.72 9.52
N PRO A 152 -6.57 11.78 9.06
CA PRO A 152 -5.12 12.00 9.06
C PRO A 152 -4.68 13.25 8.30
N VAL A 153 -5.27 13.50 7.12
CA VAL A 153 -4.96 14.70 6.33
C VAL A 153 -5.30 15.97 7.11
N SER A 154 -6.46 15.98 7.80
CA SER A 154 -6.88 17.11 8.62
C SER A 154 -5.93 17.36 9.80
N PHE A 155 -5.40 16.32 10.42
CA PHE A 155 -4.45 16.46 11.54
C PHE A 155 -3.15 17.11 11.12
N VAL A 156 -2.61 16.76 9.96
CA VAL A 156 -1.41 17.42 9.43
C VAL A 156 -1.68 18.90 9.15
N ILE A 157 -2.84 19.23 8.54
CA ILE A 157 -3.23 20.62 8.25
C ILE A 157 -3.38 21.43 9.54
N VAL A 158 -4.11 20.88 10.53
CA VAL A 158 -4.31 21.51 11.83
C VAL A 158 -2.98 21.71 12.55
N ASN A 159 -2.11 20.70 12.53
CA ASN A 159 -0.79 20.78 13.13
C ASN A 159 0.04 21.92 12.51
N ASP A 160 0.08 22.04 11.19
CA ASP A 160 0.82 23.12 10.52
C ASP A 160 0.26 24.51 10.85
N ILE A 161 -1.08 24.66 10.91
CA ILE A 161 -1.73 25.93 11.28
C ILE A 161 -1.38 26.31 12.72
N PHE A 162 -1.55 25.41 13.68
CA PHE A 162 -1.29 25.72 15.08
C PHE A 162 0.21 25.85 15.37
N ALA A 163 1.07 25.07 14.71
CA ALA A 163 2.51 25.25 14.83
C ALA A 163 2.95 26.63 14.34
N TYR A 164 2.31 27.16 13.29
CA TYR A 164 2.52 28.53 12.85
C TYR A 164 2.01 29.56 13.86
N ILE A 165 0.78 29.40 14.38
CA ILE A 165 0.19 30.33 15.36
C ILE A 165 1.05 30.41 16.63
N PHE A 166 1.34 29.27 17.25
CA PHE A 166 2.17 29.23 18.46
C PHE A 166 3.61 29.67 18.20
N GLY A 167 4.16 29.33 17.02
CA GLY A 167 5.48 29.78 16.61
C GLY A 167 5.56 31.30 16.41
N PHE A 168 4.50 31.93 15.91
CA PHE A 168 4.45 33.38 15.72
C PHE A 168 4.35 34.14 17.06
N PHE A 169 3.49 33.71 17.98
CA PHE A 169 3.28 34.40 19.25
C PHE A 169 4.34 34.09 20.32
N PHE A 170 4.83 32.84 20.37
CA PHE A 170 5.69 32.36 21.47
C PHE A 170 7.06 31.86 21.00
N GLY A 171 7.35 31.88 19.69
CA GLY A 171 8.58 31.32 19.15
C GLY A 171 9.82 32.10 19.54
N ARG A 172 10.72 31.45 20.28
CA ARG A 172 12.03 32.00 20.65
C ARG A 172 13.17 31.09 20.24
N HIS A 173 12.97 29.77 20.32
CA HIS A 173 14.01 28.78 20.07
C HIS A 173 13.80 28.05 18.75
N SER A 174 14.72 28.23 17.81
CA SER A 174 14.71 27.51 16.53
C SER A 174 14.87 26.01 16.73
N LEU A 175 14.03 25.22 16.07
CA LEU A 175 14.00 23.76 16.15
C LEU A 175 15.21 23.12 15.44
N THR A 176 15.52 23.58 14.22
CA THR A 176 16.62 23.04 13.41
C THR A 176 17.34 24.14 12.66
N ARG A 177 18.65 23.98 12.40
CA ARG A 177 19.41 24.91 11.55
C ARG A 177 18.97 24.87 10.08
N LEU A 178 18.39 23.74 9.65
CA LEU A 178 17.90 23.56 8.28
C LEU A 178 16.67 24.42 7.98
N SER A 179 15.83 24.68 9.00
CA SER A 179 14.64 25.52 8.90
C SER A 179 14.56 26.50 10.07
N PRO A 180 15.26 27.64 9.99
CA PRO A 180 15.43 28.57 11.12
C PRO A 180 14.12 29.26 11.57
N LYS A 181 13.07 29.21 10.75
CA LYS A 181 11.76 29.77 11.07
C LYS A 181 10.86 28.83 11.89
N LYS A 182 11.19 27.54 11.97
CA LYS A 182 10.42 26.57 12.76
C LYS A 182 10.94 26.58 14.19
N THR A 183 10.07 26.74 15.17
CA THR A 183 10.44 26.88 16.59
C THR A 183 9.97 25.69 17.44
N TRP A 184 10.65 25.43 18.56
CA TRP A 184 10.25 24.40 19.53
C TRP A 184 8.88 24.69 20.14
N GLU A 185 8.59 25.95 20.45
CA GLU A 185 7.31 26.38 21.03
C GLU A 185 6.16 26.16 20.04
N GLY A 186 6.39 26.46 18.75
CA GLY A 186 5.44 26.15 17.69
C GLY A 186 5.21 24.64 17.55
N PHE A 187 6.28 23.84 17.56
CA PHE A 187 6.18 22.38 17.46
C PHE A 187 5.36 21.76 18.60
N ILE A 188 5.60 22.19 19.85
CA ILE A 188 4.86 21.71 21.03
C ILE A 188 3.41 22.20 21.01
N GLY A 189 3.18 23.48 20.68
CA GLY A 189 1.83 24.06 20.60
C GLY A 189 0.97 23.41 19.51
N GLY A 190 1.58 23.10 18.35
CA GLY A 190 0.95 22.31 17.29
C GLY A 190 0.54 20.92 17.74
N ALA A 191 1.42 20.22 18.47
CA ALA A 191 1.13 18.88 19.00
C ALA A 191 -0.06 18.87 19.97
N ILE A 192 -0.05 19.75 20.97
CA ILE A 192 -1.14 19.84 21.95
C ILE A 192 -2.46 20.18 21.24
N SER A 193 -2.45 21.15 20.34
CA SER A 193 -3.65 21.58 19.62
C SER A 193 -4.22 20.50 18.71
N THR A 194 -3.35 19.72 18.06
CA THR A 194 -3.78 18.63 17.16
C THR A 194 -4.41 17.48 17.94
N VAL A 195 -3.87 17.13 19.12
CA VAL A 195 -4.47 16.11 19.99
C VAL A 195 -5.83 16.56 20.52
N VAL A 196 -5.94 17.82 20.96
CA VAL A 196 -7.23 18.40 21.39
C VAL A 196 -8.23 18.38 20.24
N PHE A 197 -7.82 18.82 19.05
CA PHE A 197 -8.66 18.79 17.85
C PHE A 197 -9.13 17.37 17.53
N ALA A 198 -8.24 16.37 17.54
CA ALA A 198 -8.57 14.98 17.26
C ALA A 198 -9.65 14.42 18.19
N PHE A 199 -9.54 14.72 19.50
CA PHE A 199 -10.52 14.28 20.48
C PHE A 199 -11.88 14.96 20.28
N MET A 200 -11.89 16.26 19.96
CA MET A 200 -13.11 17.05 19.79
C MET A 200 -13.82 16.81 18.45
N SER A 201 -13.08 16.67 17.34
CA SER A 201 -13.64 16.53 15.99
C SER A 201 -14.50 15.28 15.81
N LEU A 202 -14.27 14.26 16.64
CA LEU A 202 -14.97 12.98 16.61
C LEU A 202 -16.17 12.92 17.57
N ARG A 203 -16.36 13.96 18.39
CA ARG A 203 -17.56 14.11 19.23
C ARG A 203 -18.71 14.74 18.47
N SER A 204 -18.41 15.51 17.42
CA SER A 204 -19.41 16.14 16.57
C SER A 204 -20.03 15.14 15.58
N ASN A 205 -21.36 15.13 15.44
CA ASN A 205 -22.16 14.29 14.52
C ASN A 205 -21.91 14.57 13.02
N ILE A 206 -20.77 15.15 12.66
CA ILE A 206 -20.40 15.53 11.27
C ILE A 206 -20.35 14.28 10.36
N PHE A 207 -20.07 13.11 10.94
CA PHE A 207 -20.04 11.83 10.24
C PHE A 207 -21.28 10.98 10.55
N ASN A 208 -22.48 11.57 10.55
CA ASN A 208 -23.72 10.80 10.66
C ASN A 208 -23.92 9.95 9.39
N TYR A 209 -23.50 8.70 9.46
CA TYR A 209 -23.74 7.70 8.42
C TYR A 209 -25.18 7.20 8.51
N ALA A 210 -26.12 7.94 7.91
CA ALA A 210 -27.55 7.66 8.00
C ALA A 210 -28.01 6.35 7.30
N VAL A 211 -27.10 5.56 6.69
CA VAL A 211 -27.47 4.46 5.77
C VAL A 211 -26.78 3.13 6.10
N CYS A 212 -25.82 3.04 7.03
CA CYS A 212 -25.10 1.80 7.32
C CYS A 212 -24.91 1.57 8.81
N THR A 213 -24.89 0.30 9.24
CA THR A 213 -24.51 -0.06 10.60
C THR A 213 -23.06 0.39 10.85
N PRO A 214 -22.81 1.24 11.86
CA PRO A 214 -21.48 1.77 12.12
C PRO A 214 -20.55 0.63 12.53
N SER A 215 -19.30 0.66 12.06
CA SER A 215 -18.30 -0.31 12.52
C SER A 215 -18.11 -0.19 14.04
N SER A 216 -17.65 -1.27 14.69
CA SER A 216 -17.50 -1.36 16.15
C SER A 216 -16.67 -0.22 16.77
N VAL A 217 -15.85 0.45 15.97
CA VAL A 217 -14.96 1.55 16.36
C VAL A 217 -15.72 2.89 16.47
N PHE A 218 -16.87 3.00 15.81
CA PHE A 218 -17.77 4.16 15.86
C PHE A 218 -18.95 3.96 16.83
N VAL A 219 -19.00 2.84 17.55
CA VAL A 219 -20.01 2.58 18.59
C VAL A 219 -19.46 2.99 19.95
N GLN A 220 -20.23 3.78 20.70
CA GLN A 220 -19.83 4.23 22.04
C GLN A 220 -19.66 3.04 23.00
N ARG A 221 -18.61 3.09 23.82
CA ARG A 221 -18.33 2.11 24.86
C ARG A 221 -17.97 2.79 26.17
N ASP A 222 -18.31 2.12 27.26
CA ASP A 222 -17.95 2.54 28.61
C ASP A 222 -16.54 2.04 28.94
N TYR A 223 -15.63 2.96 29.19
CA TYR A 223 -14.28 2.65 29.64
C TYR A 223 -14.15 2.92 31.14
N ILE A 224 -13.62 1.93 31.87
CA ILE A 224 -13.31 2.07 33.29
C ILE A 224 -11.96 2.79 33.39
N LEU A 225 -11.93 3.89 34.13
CA LEU A 225 -10.72 4.67 34.32
C LEU A 225 -9.71 3.90 35.19
N PRO A 226 -8.40 4.00 34.90
CA PRO A 226 -7.37 3.48 35.79
C PRO A 226 -7.47 4.14 37.17
N VAL A 227 -7.19 3.39 38.24
CA VAL A 227 -7.28 3.87 39.64
C VAL A 227 -6.50 5.18 39.84
N LEU A 228 -5.34 5.32 39.19
CA LEU A 228 -4.54 6.53 39.25
C LEU A 228 -5.26 7.77 38.68
N ALA A 229 -5.98 7.62 37.56
CA ALA A 229 -6.75 8.70 36.96
C ALA A 229 -7.96 9.08 37.83
N VAL A 230 -8.63 8.09 38.43
CA VAL A 230 -9.75 8.33 39.36
C VAL A 230 -9.28 9.10 40.61
N ASN A 231 -8.10 8.76 41.15
CA ASN A 231 -7.53 9.45 42.31
C ASN A 231 -7.18 10.91 42.00
N ILE A 232 -6.63 11.18 40.81
CA ILE A 232 -6.36 12.55 40.35
C ILE A 232 -7.69 13.32 40.20
N LEU A 233 -8.69 12.74 39.53
CA LEU A 233 -9.99 13.40 39.33
C LEU A 233 -10.70 13.69 40.65
N LYS A 234 -10.61 12.77 41.62
CA LYS A 234 -11.11 12.98 42.98
C LYS A 234 -10.41 14.13 43.69
N HIS A 235 -9.10 14.30 43.49
CA HIS A 235 -8.35 15.43 44.04
C HIS A 235 -8.86 16.77 43.50
N PHE A 236 -9.36 16.80 42.26
CA PHE A 236 -10.00 17.96 41.65
C PHE A 236 -11.54 18.03 41.87
N GLY A 237 -12.10 17.17 42.72
CA GLY A 237 -13.54 17.19 43.08
C GLY A 237 -14.48 16.42 42.14
N TYR A 238 -13.95 15.65 41.19
CA TYR A 238 -14.75 14.87 40.23
C TYR A 238 -14.80 13.38 40.60
N ASN A 239 -16.01 12.86 40.91
CA ASN A 239 -16.25 11.44 41.20
C ASN A 239 -16.63 10.64 39.94
N ILE A 240 -15.75 10.62 38.95
CA ILE A 240 -15.99 9.92 37.67
C ILE A 240 -15.21 8.60 37.67
N SER A 241 -15.91 7.47 37.55
CA SER A 241 -15.31 6.12 37.49
C SER A 241 -15.40 5.48 36.10
N LYS A 242 -16.35 5.93 35.27
CA LYS A 242 -16.58 5.46 33.90
C LYS A 242 -16.66 6.65 32.95
N VAL A 243 -16.10 6.50 31.76
CA VAL A 243 -16.20 7.48 30.67
C VAL A 243 -16.75 6.80 29.43
N THR A 244 -17.81 7.37 28.87
CA THR A 244 -18.37 6.99 27.57
C THR A 244 -17.53 7.60 26.46
N LEU A 245 -16.80 6.78 25.71
CA LEU A 245 -15.96 7.22 24.60
C LEU A 245 -16.24 6.38 23.36
N LEU A 246 -16.07 6.97 22.18
CA LEU A 246 -15.97 6.18 20.96
C LEU A 246 -14.55 5.61 20.87
N PRO A 247 -14.35 4.31 20.60
CA PRO A 247 -13.02 3.74 20.41
C PRO A 247 -12.18 4.49 19.36
N VAL A 248 -12.81 5.05 18.32
CA VAL A 248 -12.14 5.87 17.30
C VAL A 248 -11.45 7.11 17.89
N GLN A 249 -11.95 7.67 19.00
CA GLN A 249 -11.32 8.82 19.66
C GLN A 249 -9.94 8.43 20.22
N LEU A 250 -9.80 7.23 20.78
CA LEU A 250 -8.51 6.75 21.26
C LEU A 250 -7.53 6.53 20.10
N HIS A 251 -7.98 5.90 19.02
CA HIS A 251 -7.17 5.74 17.80
C HIS A 251 -6.74 7.08 17.19
N SER A 252 -7.64 8.07 17.22
CA SER A 252 -7.36 9.41 16.70
C SER A 252 -6.25 10.14 17.46
N ILE A 253 -6.11 9.89 18.77
CA ILE A 253 -5.01 10.46 19.57
C ILE A 253 -3.67 9.92 19.06
N PHE A 254 -3.57 8.62 18.77
CA PHE A 254 -2.34 8.03 18.21
C PHE A 254 -2.03 8.59 16.82
N LEU A 255 -3.04 8.72 15.97
CA LEU A 255 -2.90 9.34 14.65
C LEU A 255 -2.46 10.81 14.77
N ALA A 256 -3.05 11.58 15.68
CA ALA A 256 -2.71 12.98 15.93
C ALA A 256 -1.29 13.14 16.46
N MET A 257 -0.89 12.29 17.42
CA MET A 257 0.47 12.29 17.98
C MET A 257 1.51 11.99 16.89
N PHE A 258 1.22 11.04 15.99
CA PHE A 258 2.11 10.78 14.86
C PHE A 258 2.14 11.97 13.88
N ALA A 259 0.98 12.55 13.56
CA ALA A 259 0.85 13.71 12.68
C ALA A 259 1.62 14.93 13.21
N SER A 260 1.70 15.11 14.53
CA SER A 260 2.41 16.24 15.12
C SER A 260 3.89 15.97 15.38
N LEU A 261 4.25 14.77 15.83
CA LEU A 261 5.63 14.47 16.24
C LEU A 261 6.50 13.99 15.09
N ILE A 262 5.96 13.16 14.19
CA ILE A 262 6.74 12.44 13.19
C ILE A 262 6.50 12.98 11.78
N ALA A 263 5.25 13.27 11.40
CA ALA A 263 4.95 13.76 10.05
C ALA A 263 5.72 15.04 9.65
N PRO A 264 6.02 16.01 10.55
CA PRO A 264 6.79 17.20 10.19
C PRO A 264 8.23 16.92 9.72
N PHE A 265 8.77 15.73 10.02
CA PHE A 265 10.05 15.28 9.48
C PHE A 265 10.02 15.05 7.97
N GLY A 266 8.85 14.79 7.39
CA GLY A 266 8.67 14.80 5.93
C GLY A 266 8.99 16.18 5.35
N GLY A 267 8.49 17.24 5.98
CA GLY A 267 8.82 18.61 5.59
C GLY A 267 10.26 19.02 5.86
N PHE A 268 10.91 18.48 6.91
CA PHE A 268 12.35 18.70 7.13
C PHE A 268 13.19 18.00 6.05
N PHE A 269 12.84 16.76 5.70
CA PHE A 269 13.49 16.02 4.62
C PHE A 269 13.35 16.76 3.28
N ALA A 270 12.13 17.20 2.94
CA ALA A 270 11.87 17.97 1.74
C ALA A 270 12.66 19.30 1.73
N SER A 271 12.71 20.00 2.87
CA SER A 271 13.56 21.19 3.02
C SER A 271 15.04 20.88 2.80
N GLY A 272 15.53 19.73 3.27
CA GLY A 272 16.89 19.24 3.06
C GLY A 272 17.23 19.09 1.59
N VAL A 273 16.34 18.44 0.83
CA VAL A 273 16.46 18.31 -0.63
C VAL A 273 16.52 19.68 -1.29
N LYS A 274 15.62 20.61 -0.94
CA LYS A 274 15.60 21.96 -1.51
C LYS A 274 16.93 22.70 -1.31
N ARG A 275 17.51 22.61 -0.11
CA ARG A 275 18.81 23.24 0.18
C ARG A 275 19.97 22.56 -0.56
N ALA A 276 19.95 21.24 -0.72
CA ALA A 276 20.96 20.52 -1.49
C ALA A 276 21.00 20.96 -2.97
N PHE A 277 19.85 21.27 -3.56
CA PHE A 277 19.73 21.77 -4.93
C PHE A 277 19.75 23.30 -5.05
N LYS A 278 19.96 24.03 -3.95
CA LYS A 278 19.95 25.51 -3.89
C LYS A 278 18.65 26.14 -4.41
N ILE A 279 17.52 25.45 -4.22
CA ILE A 279 16.17 25.94 -4.54
C ILE A 279 15.41 26.30 -3.27
N LYS A 280 14.34 27.09 -3.43
CA LYS A 280 13.45 27.48 -2.32
C LYS A 280 12.14 26.68 -2.31
N ASP A 281 11.57 26.45 -3.48
CA ASP A 281 10.29 25.80 -3.73
C ASP A 281 10.49 24.75 -4.84
N PHE A 282 9.75 23.63 -4.79
CA PHE A 282 9.90 22.53 -5.76
C PHE A 282 9.32 22.88 -7.15
N GLY A 283 8.45 23.88 -7.22
CA GLY A 283 7.83 24.33 -8.46
C GLY A 283 6.94 25.57 -8.23
N ASN A 284 6.29 26.02 -9.32
CA ASN A 284 5.35 27.14 -9.31
C ASN A 284 3.95 26.71 -9.81
N THR A 285 3.59 25.44 -9.59
CA THR A 285 2.36 24.84 -10.13
C THR A 285 1.10 25.51 -9.56
N ILE A 286 1.15 26.02 -8.33
CA ILE A 286 0.04 26.78 -7.74
C ILE A 286 0.45 28.27 -7.68
N PRO A 287 -0.19 29.15 -8.48
CA PRO A 287 0.16 30.56 -8.52
C PRO A 287 0.16 31.21 -7.12
N GLY A 288 1.28 31.84 -6.76
CA GLY A 288 1.46 32.52 -5.47
C GLY A 288 1.61 31.61 -4.23
N HIS A 289 1.56 30.27 -4.39
CA HIS A 289 1.52 29.33 -3.26
C HIS A 289 2.63 28.27 -3.26
N GLY A 290 3.53 28.29 -4.26
CA GLY A 290 4.66 27.37 -4.39
C GLY A 290 4.31 26.08 -5.17
N GLY A 291 5.12 25.03 -4.95
CA GLY A 291 4.91 23.73 -5.57
C GLY A 291 3.83 22.92 -4.88
N VAL A 292 3.22 21.98 -5.61
CA VAL A 292 2.33 20.97 -5.01
C VAL A 292 3.12 20.14 -4.00
N THR A 293 4.36 19.78 -4.33
CA THR A 293 5.24 18.98 -3.46
C THR A 293 5.46 19.64 -2.09
N ASP A 294 5.61 20.98 -2.05
CA ASP A 294 5.79 21.75 -0.81
C ASP A 294 4.58 21.69 0.14
N ARG A 295 3.42 21.23 -0.34
CA ARG A 295 2.17 21.13 0.45
C ARG A 295 1.84 19.71 0.89
N PHE A 296 2.48 18.70 0.28
CA PHE A 296 2.19 17.28 0.49
C PHE A 296 3.37 16.49 1.08
N ASP A 297 4.49 17.15 1.39
CA ASP A 297 5.69 16.52 1.96
C ASP A 297 5.43 15.82 3.31
N CYS A 298 4.69 16.44 4.22
CA CYS A 298 4.25 15.83 5.49
C CYS A 298 3.16 14.77 5.28
N GLN A 299 2.34 14.90 4.24
CA GLN A 299 1.19 14.03 3.98
C GLN A 299 1.62 12.62 3.54
N PHE A 300 2.77 12.49 2.86
CA PHE A 300 3.27 11.18 2.44
C PHE A 300 3.58 10.26 3.61
N ILE A 301 4.34 10.74 4.60
CA ILE A 301 4.66 9.94 5.80
C ILE A 301 3.38 9.63 6.59
N MET A 302 2.45 10.58 6.67
CA MET A 302 1.18 10.38 7.34
C MET A 302 0.31 9.31 6.66
N ALA A 303 0.28 9.26 5.34
CA ALA A 303 -0.50 8.29 4.59
C ALA A 303 -0.05 6.85 4.85
N PHE A 304 1.26 6.60 4.80
CA PHE A 304 1.82 5.29 5.12
C PHE A 304 1.47 4.86 6.54
N PHE A 305 1.70 5.74 7.52
CA PHE A 305 1.40 5.42 8.91
C PHE A 305 -0.09 5.15 9.13
N SER A 306 -0.95 5.96 8.54
CA SER A 306 -2.41 5.85 8.70
C SER A 306 -2.92 4.51 8.18
N TYR A 307 -2.45 4.09 7.00
CA TYR A 307 -2.80 2.79 6.45
C TYR A 307 -2.26 1.62 7.28
N VAL A 308 -0.98 1.67 7.69
CA VAL A 308 -0.37 0.63 8.52
C VAL A 308 -1.10 0.51 9.86
N TYR A 309 -1.34 1.64 10.53
CA TYR A 309 -2.06 1.72 11.79
C TYR A 309 -3.48 1.17 11.65
N TYR A 310 -4.21 1.59 10.60
CA TYR A 310 -5.52 1.04 10.28
C TYR A 310 -5.45 -0.48 10.07
N SER A 311 -4.55 -0.96 9.22
CA SER A 311 -4.43 -2.37 8.87
C SER A 311 -4.08 -3.28 10.06
N THR A 312 -3.38 -2.74 11.07
CA THR A 312 -2.89 -3.50 12.22
C THR A 312 -3.84 -3.45 13.40
N PHE A 313 -4.39 -2.27 13.72
CA PHE A 313 -5.15 -2.06 14.95
C PHE A 313 -6.67 -1.93 14.75
N ILE A 314 -7.13 -1.56 13.55
CA ILE A 314 -8.52 -1.20 13.30
C ILE A 314 -9.20 -2.21 12.37
N LYS A 315 -8.52 -2.56 11.27
CA LYS A 315 -8.94 -3.61 10.34
C LYS A 315 -8.83 -4.92 11.08
N GLY A 316 -9.87 -5.25 11.85
CA GLY A 316 -9.93 -6.49 12.60
C GLY A 316 -9.62 -7.66 11.67
N THR A 317 -8.95 -8.68 12.19
CA THR A 317 -8.77 -9.94 11.48
C THR A 317 -10.16 -10.48 11.19
N THR A 318 -10.65 -10.27 9.97
CA THR A 318 -11.83 -10.96 9.50
C THR A 318 -11.43 -12.42 9.45
N ILE A 319 -11.77 -13.18 10.48
CA ILE A 319 -11.56 -14.61 10.48
C ILE A 319 -12.50 -15.13 9.39
N SER A 320 -11.95 -15.26 8.18
CA SER A 320 -12.64 -15.84 7.05
C SER A 320 -13.07 -17.25 7.43
N ILE A 321 -14.20 -17.73 6.91
CA ILE A 321 -14.63 -19.13 7.09
C ILE A 321 -13.47 -20.06 6.74
N THR A 322 -12.69 -19.70 5.71
CA THR A 322 -11.47 -20.40 5.33
C THR A 322 -10.40 -20.50 6.40
N SER A 323 -10.16 -19.44 7.19
CA SER A 323 -9.21 -19.50 8.31
C SER A 323 -9.77 -20.29 9.50
N ILE A 324 -11.08 -20.18 9.80
CA ILE A 324 -11.73 -21.00 10.84
C ILE A 324 -11.65 -22.47 10.44
N MET A 325 -12.01 -22.79 9.21
CA MET A 325 -11.96 -24.13 8.65
C MET A 325 -10.54 -24.66 8.55
N ALA A 326 -9.55 -23.82 8.21
CA ALA A 326 -8.14 -24.23 8.22
C ALA A 326 -7.72 -24.65 9.63
N VAL A 327 -8.12 -23.91 10.66
CA VAL A 327 -7.86 -24.26 12.06
C VAL A 327 -8.58 -25.55 12.43
N ILE A 328 -9.86 -25.72 12.05
CA ILE A 328 -10.63 -26.95 12.30
C ILE A 328 -9.94 -28.15 11.64
N VAL A 329 -9.68 -28.07 10.33
CA VAL A 329 -9.02 -29.14 9.56
C VAL A 329 -7.63 -29.44 10.13
N SER A 330 -6.85 -28.43 10.53
CA SER A 330 -5.53 -28.64 11.14
C SER A 330 -5.56 -29.36 12.49
N LYS A 331 -6.71 -29.34 13.17
CA LYS A 331 -6.95 -30.04 14.44
C LYS A 331 -7.63 -31.41 14.27
N MET A 332 -8.12 -31.74 13.07
CA MET A 332 -8.72 -33.04 12.77
C MET A 332 -7.65 -34.13 12.69
N THR A 333 -8.02 -35.37 13.03
CA THR A 333 -7.13 -36.51 12.87
C THR A 333 -6.88 -36.81 11.40
N HIS A 334 -5.75 -37.47 11.10
CA HIS A 334 -5.38 -37.79 9.71
C HIS A 334 -6.44 -38.63 9.00
N GLN A 335 -7.17 -39.50 9.72
CA GLN A 335 -8.25 -40.32 9.17
C GLN A 335 -9.50 -39.49 8.83
N ASP A 336 -9.89 -38.55 9.70
CA ASP A 336 -11.03 -37.68 9.46
C ASP A 336 -10.77 -36.72 8.28
N GLN A 337 -9.53 -36.24 8.13
CA GLN A 337 -9.14 -35.43 6.97
C GLN A 337 -9.26 -36.20 5.65
N ILE A 338 -8.87 -37.48 5.64
CA ILE A 338 -8.99 -38.36 4.47
C ILE A 338 -10.47 -38.61 4.15
N GLN A 339 -11.31 -38.86 5.15
CA GLN A 339 -12.75 -39.05 4.95
C GLN A 339 -13.44 -37.80 4.43
N LEU A 340 -13.09 -36.63 4.98
CA LEU A 340 -13.56 -35.33 4.48
C LEU A 340 -13.15 -35.13 3.02
N TYR A 341 -11.90 -35.45 2.66
CA TYR A 341 -11.41 -35.36 1.29
C TYR A 341 -12.18 -36.28 0.33
N HIS A 342 -12.44 -37.53 0.72
CA HIS A 342 -13.25 -38.46 -0.09
C HIS A 342 -14.69 -38.00 -0.24
N SER A 343 -15.32 -37.45 0.81
CA SER A 343 -16.69 -36.93 0.74
C SER A 343 -16.80 -35.72 -0.18
N LEU A 344 -15.87 -34.76 -0.07
CA LEU A 344 -15.76 -33.63 -1.02
C LEU A 344 -15.47 -34.09 -2.44
N GLY A 345 -14.55 -35.04 -2.60
CA GLY A 345 -14.18 -35.64 -3.89
C GLY A 345 -15.38 -36.30 -4.57
N ASN A 346 -16.22 -37.02 -3.83
CA ASN A 346 -17.43 -37.67 -4.36
C ASN A 346 -18.52 -36.67 -4.76
N HIS A 347 -18.64 -35.54 -4.05
CA HIS A 347 -19.57 -34.47 -4.43
C HIS A 347 -19.09 -33.66 -5.64
N LEU A 348 -17.77 -33.53 -5.83
CA LEU A 348 -17.18 -32.83 -6.97
C LEU A 348 -17.01 -33.72 -8.21
N SER A 349 -16.81 -35.03 -8.04
CA SER A 349 -16.70 -35.99 -9.15
C SER A 349 -18.04 -36.25 -9.85
N ALA A 350 -19.16 -35.94 -9.20
CA ALA A 350 -20.47 -35.85 -9.84
C ALA A 350 -20.55 -34.73 -10.90
N ILE A 351 -19.57 -33.81 -10.94
CA ILE A 351 -19.57 -32.63 -11.82
C ILE A 351 -18.58 -32.77 -13.00
N ASP A 352 -17.61 -33.69 -12.98
CA ASP A 352 -16.69 -33.82 -14.13
C ASP A 352 -16.01 -35.19 -14.20
N SER A 353 -16.39 -36.00 -15.20
CA SER A 353 -15.88 -37.36 -15.42
C SER A 353 -15.27 -37.56 -16.81
N THR A 354 -14.54 -36.57 -17.35
CA THR A 354 -13.86 -36.68 -18.66
C THR A 354 -12.47 -36.01 -18.76
N SER A 355 -11.61 -36.06 -17.72
CA SER A 355 -10.32 -35.31 -17.74
C SER A 355 -9.03 -36.07 -17.38
N ILE A 356 -9.08 -37.39 -17.15
CA ILE A 356 -7.92 -38.10 -16.57
C ILE A 356 -6.91 -38.60 -17.63
N LEU A 357 -7.36 -39.00 -18.83
CA LEU A 357 -6.46 -39.57 -19.87
C LEU A 357 -5.79 -38.53 -20.79
N THR A 358 -6.29 -37.29 -20.86
CA THR A 358 -5.64 -36.16 -21.56
C THR A 358 -4.53 -35.50 -20.73
N SER A 359 -4.51 -35.72 -19.41
CA SER A 359 -3.64 -34.99 -18.49
C SER A 359 -2.13 -35.25 -18.65
N SER A 360 -1.71 -36.44 -19.10
CA SER A 360 -0.29 -36.81 -19.19
C SER A 360 0.40 -36.22 -20.42
N PHE A 361 -0.26 -36.23 -21.58
CA PHE A 361 0.24 -35.60 -22.80
C PHE A 361 0.17 -34.07 -22.74
N GLU A 362 -0.90 -33.50 -22.17
CA GLU A 362 -0.97 -32.05 -21.89
C GLU A 362 0.11 -31.61 -20.89
N ALA A 363 0.39 -32.42 -19.85
CA ALA A 363 1.41 -32.13 -18.83
C ALA A 363 2.85 -32.14 -19.39
N VAL A 364 3.16 -33.02 -20.36
CA VAL A 364 4.48 -33.04 -21.01
C VAL A 364 4.63 -31.85 -21.97
N LYS A 365 3.58 -31.53 -22.74
CA LYS A 365 3.57 -30.37 -23.66
C LYS A 365 3.69 -29.03 -22.91
N THR A 366 3.01 -28.90 -21.77
CA THR A 366 3.11 -27.72 -20.90
C THR A 366 4.50 -27.58 -20.28
N LYS A 367 5.10 -28.65 -19.74
CA LYS A 367 6.47 -28.61 -19.18
C LYS A 367 7.52 -28.20 -20.22
N LEU A 368 7.44 -28.73 -21.44
CA LEU A 368 8.37 -28.37 -22.52
C LEU A 368 8.22 -26.88 -22.89
N LEU A 369 6.98 -26.39 -23.04
CA LEU A 369 6.71 -24.97 -23.32
C LEU A 369 7.25 -24.04 -22.22
N HIS A 370 7.06 -24.38 -20.96
CA HIS A 370 7.60 -23.60 -19.83
C HIS A 370 9.13 -23.55 -19.85
N SER A 371 9.80 -24.67 -20.12
CA SER A 371 11.25 -24.74 -20.23
C SER A 371 11.79 -23.91 -21.40
N ILE A 372 11.12 -23.95 -22.57
CA ILE A 372 11.49 -23.12 -23.72
C ILE A 372 11.35 -21.64 -23.38
N PHE A 373 10.26 -21.23 -22.72
CA PHE A 373 10.06 -19.84 -22.34
C PHE A 373 11.09 -19.35 -21.31
N LEU A 374 11.41 -20.17 -20.32
CA LEU A 374 12.49 -19.91 -19.36
C LEU A 374 13.85 -19.76 -20.07
N ALA A 375 14.15 -20.65 -21.01
CA ALA A 375 15.40 -20.60 -21.80
C ALA A 375 15.46 -19.35 -22.68
N MET A 376 14.37 -18.97 -23.36
CA MET A 376 14.31 -17.75 -24.17
C MET A 376 14.50 -16.49 -23.34
N PHE A 377 13.89 -16.42 -22.15
CA PHE A 377 14.09 -15.28 -21.25
C PHE A 377 15.54 -15.22 -20.77
N ALA A 378 16.12 -16.36 -20.40
CA ALA A 378 17.50 -16.46 -19.95
C ALA A 378 18.51 -16.05 -21.04
N SER A 379 18.23 -16.34 -22.31
CA SER A 379 19.13 -16.00 -23.42
C SER A 379 18.94 -14.58 -23.96
N LEU A 380 17.72 -14.05 -23.99
CA LEU A 380 17.42 -12.76 -24.63
C LEU A 380 17.38 -11.59 -23.64
N ILE A 381 16.87 -11.81 -22.44
CA ILE A 381 16.56 -10.72 -21.49
C ILE A 381 17.56 -10.70 -20.33
N ALA A 382 17.92 -11.85 -19.75
CA ALA A 382 18.86 -11.89 -18.62
C ALA A 382 20.22 -11.19 -18.89
N PRO A 383 20.81 -11.24 -20.11
CA PRO A 383 22.07 -10.53 -20.40
C PRO A 383 22.00 -9.00 -20.21
N PHE A 384 20.80 -8.40 -20.26
CA PHE A 384 20.64 -6.97 -19.96
C PHE A 384 21.00 -6.62 -18.51
N GLY A 385 20.95 -7.58 -17.58
CA GLY A 385 21.47 -7.41 -16.22
C GLY A 385 22.98 -7.18 -16.21
N GLY A 386 23.73 -7.94 -17.02
CA GLY A 386 25.17 -7.74 -17.18
C GLY A 386 25.52 -6.42 -17.89
N PHE A 387 24.74 -6.03 -18.91
CA PHE A 387 24.91 -4.72 -19.55
C PHE A 387 24.63 -3.56 -18.58
N PHE A 388 23.61 -3.68 -17.75
CA PHE A 388 23.32 -2.71 -16.68
C PHE A 388 24.50 -2.61 -15.71
N ALA A 389 24.98 -3.73 -15.18
CA ALA A 389 26.13 -3.80 -14.29
C ALA A 389 27.38 -3.17 -14.91
N SER A 390 27.70 -3.51 -16.16
CA SER A 390 28.80 -2.90 -16.92
C SER A 390 28.61 -1.38 -17.06
N GLY A 391 27.41 -0.91 -17.38
CA GLY A 391 27.08 0.51 -17.45
C GLY A 391 27.36 1.24 -16.14
N VAL A 392 26.99 0.66 -14.98
CA VAL A 392 27.32 1.21 -13.66
C VAL A 392 28.84 1.29 -13.48
N LYS A 393 29.57 0.22 -13.80
CA LYS A 393 31.04 0.20 -13.68
C LYS A 393 31.70 1.31 -14.50
N ARG A 394 31.23 1.53 -15.74
CA ARG A 394 31.71 2.64 -16.59
C ARG A 394 31.32 4.02 -16.05
N ALA A 395 30.15 4.17 -15.41
CA ALA A 395 29.75 5.41 -14.76
C ALA A 395 30.71 5.86 -13.64
N PHE A 396 31.29 4.90 -12.92
CA PHE A 396 32.25 5.13 -11.84
C PHE A 396 33.71 4.95 -12.25
N LYS A 397 33.99 4.72 -13.54
CA LYS A 397 35.34 4.47 -14.08
C LYS A 397 36.05 3.27 -13.42
N ILE A 398 35.29 2.24 -13.06
CA ILE A 398 35.80 0.97 -12.51
C ILE A 398 35.63 -0.18 -13.52
N LYS A 399 36.37 -1.26 -13.30
CA LYS A 399 36.29 -2.49 -14.13
C LYS A 399 35.50 -3.60 -13.45
N ASP A 400 35.66 -3.76 -12.15
CA ASP A 400 35.05 -4.78 -11.29
C ASP A 400 34.44 -4.11 -10.06
N PHE A 401 33.34 -4.65 -9.51
CA PHE A 401 32.68 -4.07 -8.34
C PHE A 401 33.48 -4.28 -7.04
N GLY A 402 34.40 -5.23 -7.04
CA GLY A 402 35.28 -5.54 -5.90
C GLY A 402 36.24 -6.67 -6.23
N ASN A 403 37.05 -7.07 -5.25
CA ASN A 403 38.08 -8.11 -5.39
C ASN A 403 37.84 -9.30 -4.44
N THR A 404 36.57 -9.63 -4.18
CA THR A 404 36.20 -10.63 -3.17
C THR A 404 36.69 -12.04 -3.53
N ILE A 405 36.71 -12.40 -4.82
CA ILE A 405 37.21 -13.70 -5.27
C ILE A 405 38.53 -13.50 -6.01
N PRO A 406 39.66 -14.03 -5.49
CA PRO A 406 40.97 -13.91 -6.13
C PRO A 406 40.94 -14.38 -7.58
N GLY A 407 41.40 -13.52 -8.50
CA GLY A 407 41.42 -13.79 -9.94
C GLY A 407 40.07 -13.80 -10.66
N HIS A 408 38.95 -13.61 -9.94
CA HIS A 408 37.59 -13.77 -10.50
C HIS A 408 36.69 -12.54 -10.32
N GLY A 409 37.18 -11.46 -9.71
CA GLY A 409 36.47 -10.19 -9.55
C GLY A 409 35.54 -10.15 -8.34
N GLY A 410 34.51 -9.30 -8.40
CA GLY A 410 33.56 -9.09 -7.33
C GLY A 410 32.43 -10.10 -7.35
N VAL A 411 31.82 -10.36 -6.19
CA VAL A 411 30.61 -11.21 -6.10
C VAL A 411 29.49 -10.64 -6.96
N THR A 412 29.30 -9.31 -6.97
CA THR A 412 28.28 -8.63 -7.78
C THR A 412 28.45 -8.89 -9.28
N ASP A 413 29.68 -9.01 -9.77
CA ASP A 413 29.99 -9.30 -11.18
C ASP A 413 29.56 -10.72 -11.60
N ARG A 414 29.24 -11.60 -10.65
CA ARG A 414 28.79 -12.99 -10.91
C ARG A 414 27.28 -13.16 -10.84
N PHE A 415 26.57 -12.21 -10.22
CA PHE A 415 25.12 -12.28 -9.99
C PHE A 415 24.31 -11.26 -10.79
N ASP A 416 24.96 -10.44 -11.62
CA ASP A 416 24.33 -9.35 -12.38
C ASP A 416 23.14 -9.80 -13.26
N CYS A 417 23.30 -10.88 -14.03
CA CYS A 417 22.24 -11.47 -14.83
C CYS A 417 21.26 -12.28 -13.97
N GLN A 418 21.75 -12.85 -12.86
CA GLN A 418 20.98 -13.76 -12.01
C GLN A 418 19.88 -13.05 -11.23
N PHE A 419 20.04 -11.77 -10.87
CA PHE A 419 18.97 -11.01 -10.19
C PHE A 419 17.70 -10.91 -11.04
N ILE A 420 17.84 -10.61 -12.34
CA ILE A 420 16.69 -10.52 -13.26
C ILE A 420 16.09 -11.90 -13.47
N MET A 421 16.94 -12.91 -13.65
CA MET A 421 16.49 -14.29 -13.85
C MET A 421 15.77 -14.86 -12.63
N ALA A 422 16.24 -14.59 -11.41
CA ALA A 422 15.60 -15.03 -10.17
C ALA A 422 14.22 -14.40 -10.00
N PHE A 423 14.11 -13.09 -10.25
CA PHE A 423 12.83 -12.38 -10.17
C PHE A 423 11.83 -12.91 -11.21
N PHE A 424 12.28 -13.11 -12.45
CA PHE A 424 11.46 -13.71 -13.51
C PHE A 424 11.00 -15.12 -13.16
N SER A 425 11.91 -16.00 -12.76
CA SER A 425 11.58 -17.38 -12.39
C SER A 425 10.51 -17.44 -11.31
N TYR A 426 10.59 -16.58 -10.29
CA TYR A 426 9.58 -16.51 -9.23
C TYR A 426 8.21 -16.05 -9.76
N VAL A 427 8.16 -14.97 -10.53
CA VAL A 427 6.89 -14.45 -11.07
C VAL A 427 6.28 -15.42 -12.08
N TYR A 428 7.09 -16.00 -12.96
CA TYR A 428 6.66 -16.97 -13.96
C TYR A 428 6.14 -18.25 -13.29
N TYR A 429 6.89 -18.80 -12.33
CA TYR A 429 6.46 -19.95 -11.55
C TYR A 429 5.14 -19.66 -10.83
N SER A 430 5.04 -18.54 -10.11
CA SER A 430 3.82 -18.21 -9.35
C SER A 430 2.59 -17.92 -10.21
N THR A 431 2.76 -17.55 -11.47
CA THR A 431 1.65 -17.24 -12.39
C THR A 431 1.21 -18.45 -13.21
N PHE A 432 2.15 -19.20 -13.77
CA PHE A 432 1.85 -20.23 -14.77
C PHE A 432 2.08 -21.68 -14.31
N ILE A 433 3.03 -21.90 -13.39
CA ILE A 433 3.45 -23.26 -13.00
C ILE A 433 2.81 -23.67 -11.67
N LYS A 434 2.82 -22.76 -10.69
CA LYS A 434 2.12 -22.93 -9.43
C LYS A 434 0.63 -22.89 -9.76
N GLY A 435 0.09 -24.04 -10.14
CA GLY A 435 -1.35 -24.25 -10.16
C GLY A 435 -1.90 -23.77 -8.82
N THR A 436 -3.11 -23.20 -8.83
CA THR A 436 -3.87 -23.05 -7.60
C THR A 436 -3.92 -24.42 -6.96
N THR A 437 -3.08 -24.67 -5.96
CA THR A 437 -3.25 -25.81 -5.07
C THR A 437 -4.63 -25.59 -4.50
N ILE A 438 -5.59 -26.34 -5.01
CA ILE A 438 -6.96 -26.28 -4.57
C ILE A 438 -6.95 -26.86 -3.17
N SER A 439 -6.64 -26.02 -2.18
CA SER A 439 -6.80 -26.39 -0.79
C SER A 439 -8.30 -26.57 -0.54
N ILE A 440 -8.68 -27.46 0.38
CA ILE A 440 -10.07 -27.60 0.83
C ILE A 440 -10.66 -26.22 1.18
N THR A 441 -9.83 -25.34 1.74
CA THR A 441 -10.17 -23.95 2.02
C THR A 441 -10.48 -23.14 0.76
N SER A 442 -9.73 -23.29 -0.34
CA SER A 442 -10.00 -22.59 -1.60
C SER A 442 -11.29 -23.08 -2.27
N ILE A 443 -11.57 -24.40 -2.22
CA ILE A 443 -12.85 -24.97 -2.70
C ILE A 443 -14.02 -24.40 -1.90
N MET A 444 -13.91 -24.45 -0.57
CA MET A 444 -14.94 -23.96 0.32
C MET A 444 -15.15 -22.45 0.19
N ALA A 445 -14.09 -21.66 -0.04
CA ALA A 445 -14.22 -20.23 -0.32
C ALA A 445 -15.05 -19.97 -1.58
N VAL A 446 -14.83 -20.75 -2.64
CA VAL A 446 -15.61 -20.65 -3.88
C VAL A 446 -17.06 -21.06 -3.63
N ILE A 447 -17.31 -22.15 -2.91
CA ILE A 447 -18.67 -22.60 -2.55
C ILE A 447 -19.39 -21.52 -1.76
N VAL A 448 -18.79 -21.02 -0.67
CA VAL A 448 -19.36 -19.96 0.18
C VAL A 448 -19.58 -18.68 -0.63
N SER A 449 -18.65 -18.29 -1.51
CA SER A 449 -18.80 -17.10 -2.35
C SER A 449 -19.98 -17.16 -3.33
N LYS A 450 -20.46 -18.36 -3.64
CA LYS A 450 -21.64 -18.60 -4.49
C LYS A 450 -22.94 -18.78 -3.70
N MET A 451 -22.87 -18.92 -2.37
CA MET A 451 -24.04 -19.02 -1.49
C MET A 451 -24.73 -17.66 -1.34
N THR A 452 -26.04 -17.66 -1.14
CA THR A 452 -26.78 -16.42 -0.84
C THR A 452 -26.42 -15.90 0.55
N HIS A 453 -26.66 -14.62 0.81
CA HIS A 453 -26.34 -14.01 2.11
C HIS A 453 -27.09 -14.69 3.27
N GLN A 454 -28.29 -15.22 3.02
CA GLN A 454 -29.06 -15.97 4.02
C GLN A 454 -28.46 -17.37 4.28
N ASP A 455 -28.06 -18.08 3.22
CA ASP A 455 -27.42 -19.40 3.36
C ASP A 455 -26.08 -19.30 4.07
N GLN A 456 -25.32 -18.22 3.82
CA GLN A 456 -24.08 -17.93 4.53
C GLN A 456 -24.35 -17.73 6.03
N ILE A 457 -25.36 -16.94 6.39
CA ILE A 457 -25.77 -16.72 7.80
C ILE A 457 -26.17 -18.03 8.47
N GLN A 458 -26.92 -18.89 7.80
CA GLN A 458 -27.34 -20.19 8.34
C GLN A 458 -26.15 -21.13 8.53
N LEU A 459 -25.21 -21.15 7.58
CA LEU A 459 -23.94 -21.85 7.70
C LEU A 459 -23.14 -21.33 8.91
N TYR A 460 -23.07 -20.01 9.12
CA TYR A 460 -22.42 -19.40 10.29
C TYR A 460 -23.05 -19.85 11.62
N HIS A 461 -24.39 -19.85 11.71
CA HIS A 461 -25.10 -20.32 12.89
C HIS A 461 -24.86 -21.81 13.17
N SER A 462 -24.92 -22.65 12.13
CA SER A 462 -24.70 -24.10 12.28
C SER A 462 -23.27 -24.44 12.69
N LEU A 463 -22.27 -23.76 12.12
CA LEU A 463 -20.87 -23.92 12.50
C LEU A 463 -20.61 -23.41 13.92
N GLY A 464 -21.20 -22.28 14.30
CA GLY A 464 -21.14 -21.77 15.67
C GLY A 464 -21.67 -22.80 16.67
N ASN A 465 -22.86 -23.35 16.42
CA ASN A 465 -23.46 -24.34 17.30
C ASN A 465 -22.61 -25.62 17.42
N HIS A 466 -22.09 -26.14 16.30
CA HIS A 466 -21.21 -27.31 16.33
C HIS A 466 -19.89 -27.07 17.05
N LEU A 467 -19.25 -25.91 16.85
CA LEU A 467 -17.99 -25.58 17.53
C LEU A 467 -18.20 -25.34 19.03
N SER A 468 -19.35 -24.77 19.42
CA SER A 468 -19.71 -24.60 20.84
C SER A 468 -19.93 -25.93 21.57
N ALA A 469 -20.23 -27.00 20.83
CA ALA A 469 -20.38 -28.34 21.36
C ALA A 469 -19.06 -29.12 21.48
N ILE A 470 -17.96 -28.66 20.85
CA ILE A 470 -16.71 -29.42 20.71
C ILE A 470 -15.66 -29.08 21.78
N ASP A 471 -15.59 -27.87 22.34
CA ASP A 471 -14.79 -27.68 23.57
C ASP A 471 -14.96 -26.34 24.31
N SER A 472 -14.92 -26.43 25.63
CA SER A 472 -14.96 -25.36 26.64
C SER A 472 -13.56 -24.79 26.93
N THR A 473 -12.78 -24.47 25.90
CA THR A 473 -11.47 -23.79 26.06
C THR A 473 -11.53 -22.33 25.61
N SER A 474 -11.07 -21.45 26.52
CA SER A 474 -11.18 -19.98 26.54
C SER A 474 -10.61 -19.20 25.34
N ILE A 475 -10.05 -19.88 24.33
CA ILE A 475 -9.35 -19.26 23.19
C ILE A 475 -10.31 -19.06 22.01
N LEU A 476 -11.38 -19.85 21.89
CA LEU A 476 -12.39 -19.71 20.84
C LEU A 476 -13.52 -18.72 21.19
N THR A 477 -13.74 -18.41 22.48
CA THR A 477 -14.78 -17.46 22.94
C THR A 477 -14.53 -16.04 22.46
N SER A 478 -13.27 -15.57 22.40
CA SER A 478 -12.92 -14.24 21.89
C SER A 478 -13.11 -14.12 20.37
N SER A 479 -12.87 -15.22 19.64
CA SER A 479 -13.14 -15.34 18.21
C SER A 479 -14.66 -15.40 17.93
N PHE A 480 -15.42 -15.96 18.88
CA PHE A 480 -16.88 -16.06 18.84
C PHE A 480 -17.57 -14.71 19.04
N GLU A 481 -17.10 -13.87 19.97
CA GLU A 481 -17.61 -12.51 20.17
C GLU A 481 -17.40 -11.62 18.93
N ALA A 482 -16.27 -11.82 18.23
CA ALA A 482 -15.98 -11.14 16.96
C ALA A 482 -16.87 -11.59 15.79
N ILE A 483 -17.38 -12.83 15.83
CA ILE A 483 -18.34 -13.35 14.83
C ILE A 483 -19.76 -12.91 15.18
N LYS A 484 -20.15 -12.93 16.46
CA LYS A 484 -21.47 -12.45 16.92
C LYS A 484 -21.69 -10.96 16.64
N THR A 485 -20.66 -10.14 16.77
CA THR A 485 -20.74 -8.69 16.46
C THR A 485 -20.81 -8.37 14.97
N LYS A 486 -20.68 -9.37 14.09
CA LYS A 486 -20.87 -9.24 12.63
C LYS A 486 -22.20 -9.80 12.12
N LEU A 487 -22.94 -10.53 12.97
CA LEU A 487 -24.24 -11.13 12.67
C LEU A 487 -25.42 -10.23 13.09
N VAL A 488 -25.15 -9.06 13.66
CA VAL A 488 -26.07 -7.94 13.89
C VAL A 488 -25.47 -6.72 13.19
#